data_AF-A0A352Z856-F1
#
_entry.id   AF-A0A352Z856-F1
#
_cell.length_a   1.000
_cell.length_b   1.000
_cell.length_c   1.000
_cell.angle_alpha   90.00
_cell.angle_beta   90.00
_cell.angle_gamma   90.00
#
_symmetry.space_group_name_H-M   'P 1'
#
loop_
_entity.id
_entity.type
_entity.pdbx_description
1 polymer ?
#
loop_
_entity_poly.entity_id
_entity_poly.type
_entity_poly.pdbx_seq_one_letter_code
_entity_poly.pdbx_strand_id
1 'polypeptide(L)'
;MERNLDLGSGLRNCNKQLSVINGELPEKEFEKKYGKETMNLWNYLKRTENTCPFNEAVEGIIELRRLHKEMDETILKAYGWTDVNLAHDFYEVDYLPENDRIRYTISPAARREILIRLLKLNHEIHEKEEREAKLLPTKKKFGKDKNKKFSDKQQTLDI
;
A
#
# COMPACT_ATOMS: atom_id res chain seq x y z
N MET A 1 9.59 39.90 -14.97
CA MET A 1 9.53 39.25 -13.64
C MET A 1 8.97 37.85 -13.84
N GLU A 2 9.79 36.95 -14.38
CA GLU A 2 9.43 35.54 -14.44
C GLU A 2 9.77 34.95 -13.08
N ARG A 3 8.73 34.47 -12.40
CA ARG A 3 8.86 33.81 -11.11
C ARG A 3 9.61 32.51 -11.35
N ASN A 4 10.92 32.54 -11.10
CA ASN A 4 11.70 31.35 -10.78
C ASN A 4 11.10 30.74 -9.51
N LEU A 5 10.09 29.88 -9.70
CA LEU A 5 9.74 28.88 -8.72
C LEU A 5 10.86 27.85 -8.77
N ASP A 6 11.93 28.16 -8.04
CA ASP A 6 12.86 27.18 -7.53
C ASP A 6 12.03 26.21 -6.68
N LEU A 7 11.50 25.18 -7.33
CA LEU A 7 10.94 24.00 -6.69
C LEU A 7 12.12 23.29 -6.05
N GLY A 8 12.49 23.80 -4.87
CA GLY A 8 13.53 23.27 -4.01
C GLY A 8 13.40 21.76 -4.00
N SER A 9 14.47 21.10 -4.42
CA SER A 9 14.58 19.65 -4.54
C SER A 9 14.10 18.98 -3.25
N GLY A 10 12.83 18.56 -3.24
CA GLY A 10 12.25 17.64 -2.28
C GLY A 10 12.95 16.30 -2.47
N LEU A 11 14.08 16.12 -1.79
CA LEU A 11 14.96 14.97 -1.94
C LEU A 11 14.25 13.71 -1.41
N ARG A 12 13.52 13.07 -2.32
CA ARG A 12 13.62 11.67 -2.73
C ARG A 12 14.05 10.67 -1.64
N ASN A 13 13.22 10.39 -0.63
CA ASN A 13 13.40 9.34 0.39
C ASN A 13 13.35 7.88 -0.12
N CYS A 14 13.80 7.60 -1.34
CA CYS A 14 13.78 6.26 -1.92
C CYS A 14 15.22 5.78 -2.16
N ASN A 15 15.61 4.74 -1.42
CA ASN A 15 16.87 4.01 -1.61
C ASN A 15 16.83 3.18 -2.92
N LYS A 16 16.80 3.88 -4.07
CA LYS A 16 16.71 3.32 -5.42
C LYS A 16 18.02 2.62 -5.85
N GLN A 17 19.16 3.14 -5.40
CA GLN A 17 20.50 2.64 -5.77
C GLN A 17 21.25 2.09 -4.55
N LEU A 18 20.54 1.36 -3.68
CA LEU A 18 21.15 0.75 -2.51
C LEU A 18 22.10 -0.38 -2.96
N SER A 19 23.35 -0.31 -2.52
CA SER A 19 24.40 -1.28 -2.87
C SER A 19 25.33 -1.51 -1.69
N VAL A 20 25.90 -2.72 -1.63
CA VAL A 20 26.92 -3.08 -0.63
C VAL A 20 28.16 -2.24 -0.86
N ILE A 21 28.76 -1.76 0.23
CA ILE A 21 29.89 -0.84 0.18
C ILE A 21 31.16 -1.64 0.44
N ASN A 22 32.01 -1.69 -0.59
CA ASN A 22 33.31 -2.32 -0.54
C ASN A 22 34.37 -1.23 -0.32
N GLY A 23 34.89 -1.16 0.92
CA GLY A 23 35.98 -0.25 1.32
C GLY A 23 35.54 0.92 2.21
N GLU A 24 36.52 1.53 2.88
CA GLU A 24 36.32 2.76 3.66
C GLU A 24 36.48 3.96 2.74
N LEU A 25 35.39 4.70 2.51
CA LEU A 25 35.41 5.97 1.79
C LEU A 25 35.22 7.12 2.79
N PRO A 26 35.90 8.26 2.60
CA PRO A 26 35.64 9.45 3.39
C PRO A 26 34.20 9.92 3.17
N GLU A 27 33.56 10.37 4.26
CA GLU A 27 32.13 10.71 4.34
C GLU A 27 31.67 11.71 3.26
N LYS A 28 32.54 12.65 2.87
CA LYS A 28 32.28 13.63 1.80
C LYS A 28 32.21 13.02 0.40
N GLU A 29 32.93 11.93 0.15
CA GLU A 29 32.88 11.20 -1.14
C GLU A 29 31.72 10.19 -1.17
N PHE A 30 31.25 9.77 0.01
CA PHE A 30 30.15 8.84 0.16
C PHE A 30 28.84 9.40 -0.39
N GLU A 31 28.46 10.62 0.01
CA GLU A 31 27.24 11.26 -0.49
C GLU A 31 27.29 11.44 -2.01
N LYS A 32 28.47 11.80 -2.55
CA LYS A 32 28.66 11.96 -3.99
C LYS A 32 28.49 10.65 -4.75
N LYS A 33 28.88 9.51 -4.16
CA LYS A 33 28.86 8.20 -4.82
C LYS A 33 27.55 7.43 -4.63
N TYR A 34 26.96 7.48 -3.44
CA TYR A 34 25.80 6.66 -3.06
C TYR A 34 24.53 7.48 -2.78
N GLY A 35 24.64 8.81 -2.78
CA GLY A 35 23.53 9.73 -2.58
C GLY A 35 23.15 9.96 -1.11
N LYS A 36 22.34 10.99 -0.91
CA LYS A 36 21.90 11.46 0.41
C LYS A 36 21.08 10.43 1.18
N GLU A 37 20.27 9.62 0.50
CA GLU A 37 19.43 8.62 1.17
C GLU A 37 20.21 7.47 1.78
N THR A 38 21.23 7.01 1.05
CA THR A 38 22.14 5.98 1.55
C THR A 38 22.93 6.50 2.74
N MET A 39 23.31 7.78 2.71
CA MET A 39 23.97 8.48 3.81
C MET A 39 23.05 8.61 5.04
N ASN A 40 21.78 8.95 4.85
CA ASN A 40 20.78 9.00 5.92
C ASN A 40 20.65 7.64 6.62
N LEU A 41 20.55 6.56 5.86
CA LEU A 41 20.50 5.20 6.40
C LEU A 41 21.77 4.85 7.18
N TRP A 42 22.95 5.16 6.62
CA TRP A 42 24.23 4.90 7.27
C TRP A 42 24.37 5.65 8.60
N ASN A 43 23.99 6.93 8.64
CA ASN A 43 23.98 7.73 9.85
C ASN A 43 22.99 7.18 10.90
N TYR A 44 21.81 6.74 10.46
CA TYR A 44 20.80 6.16 11.34
C TYR A 44 21.30 4.87 12.01
N LEU A 45 21.90 3.97 11.24
CA LEU A 45 22.47 2.73 11.76
C LEU A 45 23.59 3.01 12.76
N LYS A 46 24.51 3.95 12.44
CA LYS A 46 25.59 4.33 13.35
C LYS A 46 25.12 4.90 14.69
N ARG A 47 24.00 5.61 14.71
CA ARG A 47 23.48 6.30 15.90
C ARG A 47 22.67 5.38 16.82
N THR A 48 22.24 4.22 16.33
CA THR A 48 21.27 3.36 17.03
C THR A 48 21.99 2.15 17.62
N GLU A 49 21.86 1.95 18.93
CA GLU A 49 22.42 0.78 19.63
C GLU A 49 21.72 -0.52 19.18
N ASN A 50 22.44 -1.64 19.13
CA ASN A 50 21.97 -2.96 18.69
C ASN A 50 21.50 -3.05 17.22
N THR A 51 22.10 -2.28 16.32
CA THR A 51 21.83 -2.39 14.88
C THR A 51 22.80 -3.30 14.16
N CYS A 52 22.34 -3.90 13.05
CA CYS A 52 23.18 -4.65 12.15
C CYS A 52 24.12 -3.71 11.36
N PRO A 53 25.30 -4.19 10.94
CA PRO A 53 26.22 -3.41 10.12
C PRO A 53 25.57 -2.99 8.80
N PHE A 54 25.99 -1.85 8.25
CA PHE A 54 25.38 -1.25 7.06
C PHE A 54 25.22 -2.23 5.89
N ASN A 55 26.26 -3.01 5.58
CA ASN A 55 26.21 -3.96 4.47
C ASN A 55 25.17 -5.08 4.70
N GLU A 56 25.05 -5.57 5.94
CA GLU A 56 24.03 -6.56 6.30
C GLU A 56 22.61 -5.97 6.24
N ALA A 57 22.44 -4.71 6.66
CA ALA A 57 21.18 -4.00 6.50
C ALA A 57 20.79 -3.85 5.01
N VAL A 58 21.76 -3.54 4.14
CA VAL A 58 21.55 -3.45 2.69
C VAL A 58 21.11 -4.79 2.11
N GLU A 59 21.82 -5.87 2.44
CA GLU A 59 21.47 -7.22 2.00
C GLU A 59 20.08 -7.63 2.49
N GLY A 60 19.76 -7.36 3.76
CA GLY A 60 18.44 -7.61 4.32
C GLY A 60 17.32 -6.82 3.62
N ILE A 61 17.56 -5.57 3.25
CA ILE A 61 16.59 -4.76 2.48
C ILE A 61 16.39 -5.34 1.06
N ILE A 62 17.47 -5.78 0.40
CA ILE A 62 17.39 -6.41 -0.93
C ILE A 62 16.60 -7.71 -0.84
N GLU A 63 16.88 -8.54 0.16
CA GLU A 63 16.18 -9.80 0.37
C GLU A 63 14.70 -9.58 0.71
N LEU A 64 14.39 -8.57 1.54
CA LEU A 64 13.01 -8.19 1.83
C LEU A 64 12.25 -7.81 0.55
N ARG A 65 12.87 -7.08 -0.38
CA ARG A 65 12.25 -6.73 -1.68
C ARG A 65 12.04 -7.95 -2.56
N ARG A 66 12.98 -8.91 -2.54
CA ARG A 66 12.87 -10.18 -3.26
C ARG A 66 11.69 -11.01 -2.73
N LEU A 67 11.58 -11.14 -1.41
CA LEU A 67 10.49 -11.87 -0.75
C LEU A 67 9.12 -11.25 -1.02
N HIS A 68 8.99 -9.92 -0.99
CA HIS A 68 7.73 -9.26 -1.36
C HIS A 68 7.30 -9.59 -2.78
N LYS A 69 8.24 -9.56 -3.74
CA LYS A 69 7.97 -9.92 -5.12
C LYS A 69 7.51 -11.38 -5.24
N GLU A 70 8.20 -12.29 -4.57
CA GLU A 70 7.87 -13.73 -4.58
C GLU A 70 6.48 -13.99 -3.97
N MET A 71 6.15 -13.29 -2.88
CA MET A 71 4.83 -13.36 -2.24
C MET A 71 3.72 -12.92 -3.20
N ASP A 72 3.86 -11.76 -3.84
CA ASP A 72 2.84 -11.23 -4.76
C ASP A 72 2.66 -12.15 -5.99
N GLU A 73 3.75 -12.68 -6.54
CA GLU A 73 3.71 -13.65 -7.65
C GLU A 73 3.02 -14.95 -7.24
N THR A 74 3.21 -15.40 -6.00
CA THR A 74 2.55 -16.59 -5.46
C THR A 74 1.05 -16.38 -5.29
N ILE A 75 0.65 -15.20 -4.82
CA ILE A 75 -0.77 -14.81 -4.71
C ILE A 75 -1.41 -14.79 -6.10
N LEU A 76 -0.76 -14.17 -7.10
CA LEU A 76 -1.27 -14.18 -8.48
C LEU A 76 -1.47 -15.60 -9.01
N LYS A 77 -0.52 -16.51 -8.75
CA LYS A 77 -0.65 -17.92 -9.13
C LYS A 77 -1.83 -18.60 -8.46
N ALA A 78 -2.09 -18.32 -7.17
CA ALA A 78 -3.23 -18.88 -6.44
C ALA A 78 -4.58 -18.44 -7.02
N TYR A 79 -4.67 -17.20 -7.52
CA TYR A 79 -5.85 -16.70 -8.24
C TYR A 79 -5.89 -17.11 -9.73
N GLY A 80 -4.86 -17.77 -10.25
CA GLY A 80 -4.74 -18.14 -11.66
C GLY A 80 -4.41 -16.97 -12.60
N TRP A 81 -3.88 -15.87 -12.08
CA TRP A 81 -3.57 -14.63 -12.83
C TRP A 81 -2.10 -14.55 -13.23
N THR A 82 -1.58 -15.58 -13.90
CA THR A 82 -0.17 -15.66 -14.30
C THR A 82 0.20 -14.74 -15.48
N ASP A 83 -0.79 -14.09 -16.09
CA ASP A 83 -0.65 -13.17 -17.22
C ASP A 83 -0.37 -11.71 -16.79
N VAL A 84 -0.54 -11.39 -15.49
CA VAL A 84 -0.32 -10.04 -14.96
C VAL A 84 1.17 -9.84 -14.68
N ASN A 85 1.80 -8.91 -15.42
CA ASN A 85 3.16 -8.47 -15.12
C ASN A 85 3.14 -7.41 -13.99
N LEU A 86 3.56 -7.80 -12.79
CA LEU A 86 3.61 -6.89 -11.64
C LEU A 86 4.62 -5.76 -11.80
N ALA A 87 5.74 -6.02 -12.50
CA ALA A 87 6.83 -5.07 -12.74
C ALA A 87 7.16 -4.22 -11.50
N HIS A 88 7.54 -4.87 -10.38
CA HIS A 88 7.92 -4.17 -9.14
C HIS A 88 9.05 -3.18 -9.37
N ASP A 89 8.80 -1.93 -9.02
CA ASP A 89 9.77 -0.85 -9.09
C ASP A 89 9.32 0.30 -8.16
N PHE A 90 10.02 1.42 -8.21
CA PHE A 90 9.69 2.63 -7.49
C PHE A 90 8.68 3.47 -8.28
N TYR A 91 7.42 3.39 -7.88
CA TYR A 91 6.34 4.17 -8.48
C TYR A 91 5.87 5.29 -7.56
N GLU A 92 5.31 6.32 -8.19
CA GLU A 92 4.63 7.40 -7.50
C GLU A 92 3.25 6.95 -7.02
N VAL A 93 2.91 7.45 -5.83
CA VAL A 93 1.71 7.08 -5.09
C VAL A 93 0.97 8.36 -4.73
N ASP A 94 -0.14 8.58 -5.44
CA ASP A 94 -0.85 9.86 -5.48
C ASP A 94 -1.54 10.23 -4.15
N TYR A 95 -1.77 9.26 -3.27
CA TYR A 95 -2.40 9.49 -1.96
C TYR A 95 -1.42 9.99 -0.88
N LEU A 96 -0.12 10.12 -1.19
CA LEU A 96 0.89 10.62 -0.27
C LEU A 96 1.26 12.08 -0.56
N PRO A 97 1.74 12.84 0.44
CA PRO A 97 2.28 14.18 0.24
C PRO A 97 3.42 14.19 -0.77
N GLU A 98 3.61 15.29 -1.52
CA GLU A 98 4.64 15.42 -2.57
C GLU A 98 6.05 15.02 -2.10
N ASN A 99 6.34 15.24 -0.82
CA ASN A 99 7.62 14.93 -0.21
C ASN A 99 7.90 13.43 -0.04
N ASP A 100 6.88 12.56 -0.08
CA ASP A 100 7.00 11.12 0.16
C ASP A 100 6.08 10.30 -0.77
N ARG A 101 6.11 10.58 -2.09
CA ARG A 101 5.26 9.87 -3.07
C ARG A 101 5.88 8.60 -3.65
N ILE A 102 7.17 8.36 -3.49
CA ILE A 102 7.85 7.26 -4.18
C ILE A 102 7.92 6.02 -3.27
N ARG A 103 7.29 4.92 -3.67
CA ARG A 103 7.28 3.64 -2.94
C ARG A 103 7.73 2.50 -3.83
N TYR A 104 8.41 1.51 -3.24
CA TYR A 104 8.65 0.23 -3.90
C TYR A 104 7.33 -0.55 -3.94
N THR A 105 6.73 -0.65 -5.12
CA THR A 105 5.40 -1.25 -5.30
C THR A 105 5.25 -1.82 -6.71
N ILE A 106 4.09 -2.41 -7.00
CA ILE A 106 3.76 -2.92 -8.33
C ILE A 106 3.40 -1.78 -9.28
N SER A 107 3.51 -2.04 -10.58
CA SER A 107 3.18 -1.02 -11.59
C SER A 107 1.75 -0.51 -11.42
N PRO A 108 1.48 0.79 -11.64
CA PRO A 108 0.12 1.32 -11.58
C PRO A 108 -0.84 0.60 -12.54
N ALA A 109 -0.33 0.08 -13.66
CA ALA A 109 -1.09 -0.74 -14.59
C ALA A 109 -1.48 -2.10 -13.97
N ALA A 110 -0.52 -2.83 -13.39
CA ALA A 110 -0.78 -4.09 -12.70
C ALA A 110 -1.75 -3.92 -11.52
N ARG A 111 -1.57 -2.84 -10.74
CA ARG A 111 -2.47 -2.50 -9.62
C ARG A 111 -3.91 -2.33 -10.10
N ARG A 112 -4.12 -1.58 -11.19
CA ARG A 112 -5.46 -1.40 -11.77
C ARG A 112 -6.06 -2.72 -12.25
N GLU A 113 -5.27 -3.53 -12.96
CA GLU A 113 -5.73 -4.82 -13.47
C GLU A 113 -6.18 -5.76 -12.34
N ILE A 114 -5.38 -5.86 -11.28
CA ILE A 114 -5.70 -6.66 -10.10
C ILE A 114 -7.01 -6.17 -9.45
N LEU A 115 -7.17 -4.85 -9.28
CA LEU A 115 -8.38 -4.28 -8.70
C LEU A 115 -9.63 -4.57 -9.54
N ILE A 116 -9.52 -4.51 -10.88
CA ILE A 116 -10.63 -4.85 -11.78
C ILE A 116 -11.04 -6.32 -11.61
N ARG A 117 -10.06 -7.24 -11.57
CA ARG A 117 -10.34 -8.68 -11.39
C ARG A 117 -10.94 -8.99 -10.02
N LEU A 118 -10.42 -8.38 -8.96
CA LEU A 118 -10.97 -8.51 -7.61
C LEU A 118 -12.41 -7.97 -7.54
N LEU A 119 -12.67 -6.82 -8.16
CA LEU A 119 -14.02 -6.26 -8.21
C LEU A 119 -15.00 -7.21 -8.91
N LYS A 120 -14.58 -7.80 -10.03
CA LYS A 120 -15.39 -8.79 -10.76
C LYS A 120 -15.68 -10.02 -9.88
N LEU A 121 -14.66 -10.60 -9.25
CA LEU A 121 -14.84 -11.73 -8.34
C LEU A 121 -15.78 -11.40 -7.18
N ASN A 122 -15.67 -10.20 -6.59
CA ASN A 122 -16.55 -9.76 -5.53
C ASN A 122 -18.02 -9.72 -5.98
N HIS A 123 -18.30 -9.22 -7.19
CA HIS A 123 -19.66 -9.23 -7.74
C HIS A 123 -20.18 -10.66 -7.96
N GLU A 124 -19.36 -11.56 -8.53
CA GLU A 124 -19.75 -12.97 -8.75
C GLU A 124 -20.07 -13.70 -7.43
N ILE A 125 -19.25 -13.50 -6.40
CA ILE A 125 -19.46 -14.06 -5.06
C ILE A 125 -20.73 -13.48 -4.45
N HIS A 126 -20.91 -12.16 -4.51
CA HIS A 126 -22.10 -11.51 -3.97
C HIS A 126 -23.40 -12.02 -4.62
N GLU A 127 -23.43 -12.14 -5.95
CA GLU A 127 -24.58 -12.69 -6.67
C GLU A 127 -24.88 -14.15 -6.31
N LYS A 128 -23.84 -14.93 -6.01
CA LYS A 128 -23.99 -16.32 -5.54
C LYS A 128 -24.55 -16.35 -4.12
N GLU A 129 -24.00 -15.56 -3.21
CA GLU A 129 -24.47 -15.42 -1.84
C GLU A 129 -25.92 -14.93 -1.79
N GLU A 130 -26.30 -13.96 -2.63
CA GLU A 130 -27.69 -13.50 -2.71
C GLU A 130 -28.65 -14.61 -3.18
N ARG A 131 -28.25 -15.41 -4.17
CA ARG A 131 -29.05 -16.55 -4.64
C ARG A 131 -29.21 -17.60 -3.55
N GLU A 132 -28.14 -17.94 -2.86
CA GLU A 132 -28.15 -18.90 -1.75
C GLU A 132 -28.96 -18.38 -0.55
N ALA A 133 -28.87 -17.09 -0.23
CA ALA A 133 -29.68 -16.44 0.79
C ALA A 133 -31.18 -16.43 0.46
N LYS A 134 -31.54 -16.30 -0.83
CA LYS A 134 -32.93 -16.42 -1.31
C LYS A 134 -33.45 -17.86 -1.29
N LEU A 135 -32.57 -18.86 -1.38
CA LEU A 135 -32.90 -20.29 -1.35
C LEU A 135 -33.03 -20.87 0.08
N LEU A 136 -32.45 -20.22 1.08
CA LEU A 136 -32.63 -20.60 2.48
C LEU A 136 -34.09 -20.31 2.91
N PRO A 137 -34.81 -21.29 3.50
CA PRO A 137 -36.17 -21.06 3.96
C PRO A 137 -36.14 -20.00 5.06
N THR A 138 -36.69 -18.83 4.76
CA THR A 138 -36.94 -17.82 5.78
C THR A 138 -37.75 -18.48 6.90
N LYS A 139 -37.19 -18.55 8.11
CA LYS A 139 -37.95 -18.94 9.30
C LYS A 139 -39.21 -18.07 9.32
N LYS A 140 -40.39 -18.71 9.26
CA LYS A 140 -41.70 -18.07 9.29
C LYS A 140 -41.69 -16.93 10.32
N LYS A 141 -41.86 -15.69 9.85
CA LYS A 141 -42.23 -14.58 10.73
C LYS A 141 -43.61 -14.92 11.28
N PHE A 142 -43.66 -15.44 12.50
CA PHE A 142 -44.90 -15.56 13.26
C PHE A 142 -45.55 -14.18 13.31
N GLY A 143 -46.79 -14.11 12.81
CA GLY A 143 -47.57 -12.88 12.76
C GLY A 143 -47.70 -12.29 14.16
N LYS A 144 -47.50 -10.98 14.27
CA LYS A 144 -47.91 -10.23 15.45
C LYS A 144 -49.10 -9.38 15.04
N ASP A 145 -50.23 -9.77 15.61
CA ASP A 145 -51.55 -9.23 15.39
C ASP A 145 -51.61 -7.71 15.47
N LYS A 146 -52.44 -7.14 14.60
CA LYS A 146 -52.87 -5.75 14.63
C LYS A 146 -53.76 -5.56 15.86
N ASN A 147 -53.40 -4.67 16.79
CA ASN A 147 -54.40 -4.07 17.67
C ASN A 147 -54.22 -2.54 17.80
N LYS A 148 -55.10 -1.87 17.06
CA LYS A 148 -55.82 -0.61 17.26
C LYS A 148 -55.43 0.32 18.45
N LYS A 149 -55.01 1.54 18.05
CA LYS A 149 -55.26 2.89 18.58
C LYS A 149 -55.13 3.15 20.10
N PHE A 150 -54.23 4.07 20.45
CA PHE A 150 -54.53 5.19 21.35
C PHE A 150 -53.86 6.46 20.82
N SER A 151 -54.68 7.50 20.60
CA SER A 151 -54.27 8.89 20.39
C SER A 151 -53.94 9.52 21.74
N ASP A 152 -52.91 10.37 21.84
CA ASP A 152 -53.12 11.82 21.97
C ASP A 152 -51.81 12.60 21.91
N LYS A 153 -51.99 13.91 21.73
CA LYS A 153 -51.07 15.00 21.38
C LYS A 153 -50.10 15.43 22.49
N GLN A 154 -49.38 16.51 22.15
CA GLN A 154 -48.45 17.40 22.89
C GLN A 154 -46.96 17.02 22.80
N GLN A 155 -46.00 17.91 22.53
CA GLN A 155 -46.00 19.34 22.24
C GLN A 155 -44.60 19.70 21.71
N THR A 156 -44.53 20.65 20.77
CA THR A 156 -43.33 21.30 20.24
C THR A 156 -42.45 21.94 21.33
N LEU A 157 -41.13 21.89 21.16
CA LEU A 157 -40.20 22.94 21.61
C LEU A 157 -38.96 22.90 20.71
N ASP A 158 -38.90 23.87 19.78
CA ASP A 158 -37.71 24.19 18.99
C ASP A 158 -36.71 24.94 19.88
N ILE A 159 -35.46 24.47 19.90
CA ILE A 159 -34.25 25.30 20.01
C ILE A 159 -33.21 24.68 19.07
#